data_AF-A0A3N5EFX0-F1
#
_entry.id   AF-A0A3N5EFX0-F1
#
_cell.length_a   1.000
_cell.length_b   1.000
_cell.length_c   1.000
_cell.angle_alpha   90.00
_cell.angle_beta   90.00
_cell.angle_gamma   90.00
#
_symmetry.space_group_name_H-M   'P 1'
#
loop_
_entity.id
_entity.type
_entity.pdbx_description
1 polymer ?
#
loop_
_entity_poly.entity_id
_entity_poly.type
_entity_poly.pdbx_seq_one_letter_code
_entity_poly.pdbx_strand_id
1 'polypeptide(L)'
;MGKPFVLVFIPAWLCAMIWIILRPRFTQKLQDRHPGTYESLGCPPIGYQRRYNTAEISAMMAEIGFILKGGFSQLDDDQLCRLGHWLRLILITALFLMILLLGFVVRDMSSTNC
;
A
#
# COMPACT_ATOMS: atom_id res chain seq x y z
N MET A 1 0.02 27.83 -1.43
CA MET A 1 0.62 26.59 -0.89
C MET A 1 1.99 26.89 -0.32
N GLY A 2 2.18 26.68 0.98
CA GLY A 2 3.46 26.92 1.65
C GLY A 2 4.52 25.85 1.35
N LYS A 3 5.80 26.21 1.48
CA LYS A 3 6.96 25.28 1.47
C LYS A 3 6.76 23.99 2.30
N PRO A 4 6.14 23.98 3.50
CA PRO A 4 5.93 22.75 4.25
C PRO A 4 5.00 21.74 3.56
N PHE A 5 4.04 22.20 2.75
CA PHE A 5 3.15 21.32 2.02
C PHE A 5 3.92 20.47 1.01
N VAL A 6 4.79 21.11 0.22
CA VAL A 6 5.60 20.44 -0.82
C VAL A 6 6.56 19.42 -0.18
N LEU A 7 7.14 19.77 0.97
CA LEU A 7 8.06 18.90 1.72
C LEU A 7 7.39 17.61 2.22
N VAL A 8 6.09 17.62 2.49
CA VAL A 8 5.34 16.41 2.90
C VAL A 8 4.74 15.68 1.70
N PHE A 9 4.27 16.43 0.69
CA PHE A 9 3.64 15.86 -0.50
C PHE A 9 4.60 14.98 -1.31
N ILE A 10 5.82 15.46 -1.58
CA ILE A 10 6.78 14.71 -2.42
C ILE A 10 7.13 13.35 -1.81
N PRO A 11 7.52 13.26 -0.51
CA PRO A 11 7.75 11.96 0.13
C PRO A 11 6.51 11.07 0.16
N ALA A 12 5.31 11.61 0.44
CA ALA A 12 4.08 10.83 0.46
C ALA A 12 3.80 10.18 -0.91
N TRP A 13 3.96 10.97 -1.98
CA TRP A 13 3.81 10.52 -3.35
C TRP A 13 4.84 9.45 -3.72
N LEU A 14 6.12 9.66 -3.37
CA LEU A 14 7.19 8.68 -3.61
C LEU A 14 6.93 7.36 -2.87
N CYS A 15 6.54 7.40 -1.59
CA CYS A 15 6.19 6.20 -0.84
C CYS A 15 5.03 5.44 -1.50
N ALA A 16 3.98 6.14 -1.93
CA ALA A 16 2.86 5.51 -2.63
C ALA A 16 3.30 4.87 -3.96
N MET A 17 4.13 5.54 -4.75
CA MET A 17 4.65 4.99 -6.01
C MET A 17 5.53 3.75 -5.79
N ILE A 18 6.45 3.79 -4.83
CA ILE A 18 7.29 2.64 -4.49
C ILE A 18 6.43 1.47 -4.03
N TRP A 19 5.42 1.73 -3.19
CA TRP A 19 4.49 0.69 -2.72
C TRP A 19 3.74 0.05 -3.88
N ILE A 20 3.18 0.88 -4.76
CA ILE A 20 2.48 0.46 -5.97
C ILE A 20 3.38 -0.47 -6.80
N ILE A 21 4.64 -0.08 -7.08
CA ILE A 21 5.59 -0.86 -7.89
C ILE A 21 6.01 -2.18 -7.23
N LEU A 22 6.18 -2.19 -5.90
CA LEU A 22 6.64 -3.37 -5.18
C LEU A 22 5.53 -4.40 -4.94
N ARG A 23 4.27 -3.96 -4.83
CA ARG A 23 3.12 -4.84 -4.57
C ARG A 23 3.01 -5.99 -5.59
N PRO A 24 2.99 -5.76 -6.92
CA PRO A 24 3.03 -6.81 -7.94
C PRO A 24 4.06 -7.90 -7.71
N ARG A 25 5.28 -7.52 -7.30
CA ARG A 25 6.37 -8.48 -7.05
C ARG A 25 6.09 -9.35 -5.84
N PHE A 26 5.44 -8.79 -4.82
CA PHE A 26 4.98 -9.55 -3.65
C PHE A 26 3.86 -10.51 -4.04
N THR A 27 2.85 -10.04 -4.76
CA THR A 27 1.73 -10.85 -5.25
C THR A 27 2.21 -12.02 -6.10
N GLN A 28 3.14 -11.77 -7.04
CA GLN A 28 3.73 -12.79 -7.89
C GLN A 28 4.48 -13.84 -7.06
N LYS A 29 5.36 -13.43 -6.14
CA LYS A 29 6.06 -14.38 -5.26
C LYS A 29 5.11 -15.17 -4.38
N LEU A 30 4.04 -14.55 -3.90
CA LEU A 30 3.01 -15.20 -3.10
C LEU A 30 2.28 -16.28 -3.91
N GLN A 31 1.92 -15.99 -5.16
CA GLN A 31 1.34 -16.97 -6.08
C GLN A 31 2.29 -18.13 -6.34
N ASP A 32 3.55 -17.83 -6.67
CA ASP A 32 4.54 -18.85 -7.07
C ASP A 32 4.90 -19.80 -5.92
N ARG A 33 5.03 -19.28 -4.69
CA ARG A 33 5.54 -20.05 -3.54
C ARG A 33 4.47 -20.51 -2.56
N HIS A 34 3.37 -19.77 -2.45
CA HIS A 34 2.28 -20.07 -1.51
C HIS A 34 0.91 -19.96 -2.21
N PRO A 35 0.66 -20.79 -3.26
CA PRO A 35 -0.55 -20.70 -4.07
C PRO A 35 -1.83 -20.83 -3.24
N GLY A 36 -1.85 -21.69 -2.21
CA GLY A 36 -3.01 -21.82 -1.33
C GLY A 36 -3.34 -20.54 -0.54
N THR A 37 -2.32 -19.77 -0.12
CA THR A 37 -2.54 -18.46 0.51
C THR A 37 -3.04 -17.45 -0.53
N TYR A 38 -2.43 -17.42 -1.72
CA TYR A 38 -2.87 -16.57 -2.82
C TYR A 38 -4.34 -16.80 -3.21
N GLU A 39 -4.76 -18.06 -3.32
CA GLU A 39 -6.15 -18.45 -3.60
C GLU A 39 -7.10 -18.04 -2.48
N SER A 40 -6.71 -18.21 -1.21
CA SER A 40 -7.52 -17.77 -0.06
C SER A 40 -7.75 -16.26 0.00
N LEU A 41 -6.86 -15.48 -0.63
CA LEU A 41 -7.01 -14.02 -0.77
C LEU A 41 -7.91 -13.63 -1.95
N GLY A 42 -8.45 -14.59 -2.70
CA GLY A 42 -9.33 -14.35 -3.84
C GLY A 42 -8.59 -14.05 -5.14
N CYS A 43 -7.33 -14.51 -5.28
CA CYS A 43 -6.51 -14.35 -6.47
C CYS A 43 -6.27 -12.86 -6.86
N PRO A 44 -5.60 -12.08 -5.99
CA PRO A 44 -5.34 -10.66 -6.24
C PRO A 44 -4.58 -10.44 -7.56
N PRO A 45 -4.93 -9.40 -8.34
CA PRO A 45 -4.29 -9.14 -9.62
C PRO A 45 -2.83 -8.73 -9.44
N ILE A 46 -1.94 -9.38 -10.20
CA ILE A 46 -0.49 -9.16 -10.19
C ILE A 46 -0.11 -7.87 -10.91
N GLY A 47 -0.87 -7.47 -11.93
CA GLY A 47 -0.56 -6.32 -12.78
C GLY A 47 -1.50 -5.13 -12.61
N TYR A 48 -1.13 -4.02 -13.25
CA TYR A 48 -2.03 -2.88 -13.44
C TYR A 48 -2.92 -3.11 -14.64
N GLN A 49 -4.23 -3.18 -14.39
CA GLN A 49 -5.23 -3.32 -15.42
C GLN A 49 -6.09 -2.06 -15.49
N ARG A 50 -6.59 -1.74 -16.69
CA ARG A 50 -7.39 -0.54 -16.94
C ARG A 50 -8.80 -0.65 -16.35
N ARG A 51 -9.27 -1.88 -16.11
CA ARG A 51 -10.59 -2.19 -15.57
C ARG A 51 -10.43 -3.33 -14.59
N TYR A 52 -10.95 -3.14 -13.38
CA TYR A 52 -11.02 -4.18 -12.35
C TYR A 52 -12.48 -4.54 -12.11
N ASN A 53 -12.75 -5.82 -11.95
CA ASN A 53 -14.04 -6.34 -11.52
C ASN A 53 -14.16 -6.24 -9.99
N THR A 54 -15.38 -6.26 -9.47
CA THR A 54 -15.64 -6.16 -8.02
C THR A 54 -14.92 -7.25 -7.22
N ALA A 55 -14.84 -8.47 -7.77
CA ALA A 55 -14.11 -9.57 -7.16
C ALA A 55 -12.60 -9.27 -7.04
N GLU A 56 -11.99 -8.71 -8.09
CA GLU A 56 -10.56 -8.36 -8.09
C GLU A 56 -10.27 -7.24 -7.09
N ILE A 57 -11.15 -6.23 -6.99
CA ILE A 57 -11.04 -5.17 -5.98
C ILE A 57 -11.10 -5.77 -4.58
N SER A 58 -12.03 -6.71 -4.33
CA SER A 58 -12.13 -7.38 -3.04
C SER A 58 -10.87 -8.18 -2.70
N ALA A 59 -10.28 -8.87 -3.68
CA ALA A 59 -9.03 -9.61 -3.52
C ALA A 59 -7.83 -8.68 -3.27
N MET A 60 -7.76 -7.54 -3.96
CA MET A 60 -6.78 -6.48 -3.67
C MET A 60 -6.88 -6.00 -2.22
N MET A 61 -8.10 -5.76 -1.73
CA MET A 61 -8.32 -5.33 -0.35
C MET A 61 -7.97 -6.43 0.67
N ALA A 62 -8.28 -7.70 0.36
CA ALA A 62 -7.89 -8.84 1.18
C ALA A 62 -6.36 -8.95 1.27
N GLU A 63 -5.64 -8.80 0.16
CA GLU A 63 -4.18 -8.78 0.13
C GLU A 63 -3.60 -7.61 0.94
N ILE A 64 -4.14 -6.39 0.77
CA ILE A 64 -3.72 -5.23 1.57
C ILE A 64 -3.92 -5.52 3.06
N GLY A 65 -5.08 -6.09 3.43
CA GLY A 65 -5.38 -6.50 4.79
C GLY A 65 -4.40 -7.55 5.32
N PHE A 66 -4.03 -8.53 4.48
CA PHE A 66 -3.05 -9.56 4.81
C PHE A 66 -1.66 -8.97 5.08
N ILE A 67 -1.21 -8.04 4.22
CA ILE A 67 0.07 -7.33 4.40
C ILE A 67 0.04 -6.49 5.69
N LEU A 68 -1.05 -5.74 5.94
CA LEU A 68 -1.19 -4.91 7.13
C LEU A 68 -1.22 -5.71 8.43
N LYS A 69 -1.89 -6.87 8.42
CA LYS A 69 -1.92 -7.81 9.55
C LYS A 69 -0.60 -8.55 9.74
N GLY A 70 0.29 -8.52 8.75
CA GLY A 70 1.54 -9.27 8.76
C GLY A 70 1.35 -10.77 8.58
N GLY A 71 0.29 -11.21 7.89
CA GLY A 71 0.00 -12.64 7.71
C GLY A 71 1.10 -13.41 6.98
N PHE A 72 1.97 -12.70 6.24
CA PHE A 72 3.13 -13.29 5.58
C PHE A 72 4.19 -13.83 6.55
N SER A 73 4.20 -13.43 7.83
CA SER A 73 5.18 -13.93 8.81
C SER A 73 5.01 -15.42 9.16
N GLN A 74 3.83 -15.98 8.85
CA GLN A 74 3.54 -17.40 9.04
C GLN A 74 4.00 -18.25 7.85
N LEU A 75 4.36 -17.60 6.75
CA LEU A 75 4.92 -18.24 5.57
C LEU A 75 6.42 -18.41 5.84
N ASP A 76 6.91 -19.64 5.86
CA ASP A 76 8.31 -20.01 6.10
C ASP A 76 9.21 -19.63 4.90
N ASP A 77 9.15 -18.36 4.49
CA ASP A 77 9.86 -17.75 3.37
C ASP A 77 10.41 -16.38 3.78
N ASP A 78 11.70 -16.36 4.11
CA ASP A 78 12.43 -15.16 4.51
C ASP A 78 12.38 -14.04 3.47
N GLN A 79 12.43 -14.39 2.17
CA GLN A 79 12.44 -13.37 1.12
C GLN A 79 11.10 -12.67 1.01
N LEU A 80 10.01 -13.45 1.06
CA LEU A 80 8.66 -12.93 1.04
C LEU A 80 8.37 -12.13 2.31
N CYS A 81 8.78 -12.64 3.47
CA CYS A 81 8.67 -11.94 4.76
C CYS A 81 9.36 -10.57 4.73
N ARG A 82 10.60 -10.50 4.23
CA ARG A 82 11.32 -9.21 4.10
C ARG A 82 10.57 -8.25 3.19
N LEU A 83 10.11 -8.70 2.02
CA LEU A 83 9.36 -7.86 1.09
C LEU A 83 8.03 -7.38 1.69
N GLY A 84 7.32 -8.26 2.39
CA GLY A 84 6.08 -7.95 3.11
C GLY A 84 6.30 -6.90 4.21
N HIS A 85 7.37 -7.02 4.99
CA HIS A 85 7.75 -6.02 5.99
C HIS A 85 8.04 -4.65 5.36
N TRP A 86 8.79 -4.60 4.26
CA TRP A 86 9.06 -3.36 3.54
C TRP A 86 7.77 -2.73 2.99
N LEU A 87 6.91 -3.52 2.35
CA LEU A 87 5.61 -3.05 1.85
C LEU A 87 4.74 -2.51 2.99
N ARG A 88 4.67 -3.21 4.11
CA ARG A 88 3.92 -2.77 5.30
C ARG A 88 4.46 -1.44 5.83
N LEU A 89 5.78 -1.31 5.98
CA LEU A 89 6.43 -0.10 6.47
C LEU A 89 6.17 1.10 5.55
N ILE A 90 6.33 0.92 4.24
CA ILE A 90 6.11 1.96 3.24
C ILE A 90 4.64 2.39 3.25
N LEU A 91 3.69 1.46 3.35
CA LEU A 91 2.26 1.77 3.40
C LEU A 91 1.91 2.60 4.64
N ILE A 92 2.37 2.16 5.82
CA ILE A 92 2.13 2.88 7.08
C ILE A 92 2.73 4.29 7.01
N THR A 93 3.94 4.42 6.48
CA THR A 93 4.61 5.71 6.29
C THR A 93 3.84 6.62 5.33
N ALA A 94 3.38 6.08 4.20
CA ALA A 94 2.57 6.82 3.22
C ALA A 94 1.26 7.32 3.84
N LEU A 95 0.56 6.46 4.60
CA LEU A 95 -0.68 6.83 5.29
C LEU A 95 -0.45 7.92 6.34
N PHE A 96 0.62 7.81 7.13
CA PHE A 96 0.99 8.83 8.11
C PHE A 96 1.26 10.19 7.45
N LEU A 97 2.04 10.22 6.36
CA LEU A 97 2.31 11.44 5.60
C LEU A 97 1.04 12.02 4.96
N MET A 98 0.12 11.18 4.50
CA MET A 98 -1.16 11.60 3.94
C MET A 98 -2.05 12.27 4.99
N ILE A 99 -2.08 11.76 6.22
CA ILE A 99 -2.79 12.37 7.34
C ILE A 99 -2.19 13.74 7.68
N LEU A 100 -0.85 13.85 7.74
CA LEU A 100 -0.19 15.14 7.97
C LEU A 100 -0.55 16.16 6.88
N LEU A 101 -0.55 15.73 5.62
CA LEU A 101 -0.90 16.57 4.49
C LEU A 101 -2.35 17.06 4.57
N LEU A 102 -3.29 16.18 4.94
CA LEU A 102 -4.68 16.56 5.19
C LEU A 102 -4.78 17.62 6.30
N GLY A 103 -4.03 17.45 7.39
CA GLY A 103 -3.97 18.43 8.48
C GLY A 103 -3.50 19.82 8.03
N PHE A 104 -2.48 19.88 7.16
CA PHE A 104 -2.04 21.15 6.56
C PHE A 104 -3.12 21.79 5.70
N VAL A 105 -3.82 21.00 4.88
CA VAL A 105 -4.89 21.49 4.01
C VAL A 105 -6.06 22.03 4.82
N VAL A 106 -6.49 21.32 5.87
CA VAL A 106 -7.56 21.78 6.77
C VAL A 106 -7.17 23.09 7.45
N ARG A 107 -5.93 23.22 7.94
CA ARG A 107 -5.43 24.46 8.56
C ARG A 107 -5.41 25.64 7.59
N ASP A 108 -5.00 25.43 6.33
CA ASP A 108 -4.95 26.46 5.29
C ASP A 108 -6.37 26.96 4.95
N MET A 109 -7.35 26.05 4.85
CA MET A 109 -8.76 26.40 4.65
C MET A 109 -9.32 27.24 5.82
N SER A 110 -8.97 26.91 7.07
CA SER A 110 -9.38 27.71 8.23
C SER A 110 -8.80 29.13 8.20
N SER A 111 -7.57 29.32 7.69
CA SER A 111 -6.94 30.64 7.61
C SER A 111 -7.52 31.55 6.54
N THR A 112 -8.20 31.01 5.53
CA THR A 112 -8.75 31.79 4.41
C THR A 112 -10.16 32.33 4.74
N ASN A 113 -10.81 31.79 5.77
CA ASN A 113 -12.16 32.18 6.19
C ASN A 113 -12.19 33.22 7.33
N CYS A 114 -11.03 33.78 7.72
CA CYS A 114 -10.91 34.88 8.66
C CYS A 114 -10.39 36.13 7.95
#